data_AF-A0A1C2AW08-F1
#
_entry.id   AF-A0A1C2AW08-F1
#
_cell.length_a   1.000
_cell.length_b   1.000
_cell.length_c   1.000
_cell.angle_alpha   90.00
_cell.angle_beta   90.00
_cell.angle_gamma   90.00
#
_symmetry.space_group_name_H-M   'P 1'
#
loop_
_entity.id
_entity.type
_entity.pdbx_description
1 polymer ?
#
loop_
_entity_poly.entity_id
_entity_poly.type
_entity_poly.pdbx_seq_one_letter_code
_entity_poly.pdbx_strand_id
1 'polypeptide(L)'
;MNNLILVRHGQSVWNLENRFTGWVDVGLAAKGKLEACKAGELIKGLNLELSYFYTSLQTRSIETLNLILNTMRIKDQNVINAWELNERHY
;
A
#
# COMPACT_ATOMS: atom_id res chain seq x y z
N MET A 1 18.93 4.26 15.03
CA MET A 1 19.10 4.02 13.59
C MET A 1 17.72 4.07 12.98
N ASN A 2 17.50 4.85 11.93
CA ASN A 2 16.15 5.09 11.39
C ASN A 2 15.95 4.28 10.12
N ASN A 3 14.83 3.57 10.03
CA ASN A 3 14.47 2.78 8.86
C ASN A 3 13.31 3.45 8.13
N LEU A 4 13.40 3.51 6.81
CA LEU A 4 12.33 3.97 5.94
C LEU A 4 12.01 2.85 4.94
N ILE A 5 10.76 2.41 4.92
CA ILE A 5 10.27 1.40 3.98
C ILE A 5 9.26 2.08 3.05
N LEU A 6 9.53 2.02 1.75
CA LEU A 6 8.65 2.53 0.70
C LEU A 6 8.08 1.34 -0.07
N VAL A 7 6.76 1.30 -0.22
CA VAL A 7 6.06 0.26 -0.98
C VAL A 7 5.15 0.91 -2.01
N ARG A 8 5.33 0.54 -3.28
CA ARG A 8 4.39 0.88 -4.35
C ARG A 8 3.23 -0.12 -4.34
N HIS A 9 2.01 0.36 -4.55
CA HIS A 9 0.85 -0.52 -4.66
C HIS A 9 1.02 -1.55 -5.80
N GLY A 10 0.39 -2.72 -5.63
CA GLY A 10 0.37 -3.77 -6.66
C GLY A 10 -0.54 -3.45 -7.84
N GLN A 11 -0.81 -4.45 -8.67
CA GLN A 11 -1.71 -4.30 -9.83
C GLN A 11 -3.11 -3.80 -9.42
N SER A 12 -3.55 -2.68 -10.02
CA SER A 12 -4.93 -2.17 -9.89
C SER A 12 -5.86 -2.75 -10.96
N VAL A 13 -7.18 -2.61 -10.79
CA VAL A 13 -8.18 -3.04 -11.78
C VAL A 13 -7.94 -2.34 -13.13
N TRP A 14 -7.69 -1.03 -13.14
CA TRP A 14 -7.45 -0.29 -14.39
C TRP A 14 -6.08 -0.54 -15.00
N ASN A 15 -5.07 -0.86 -14.19
CA ASN A 15 -3.78 -1.29 -14.72
C ASN A 15 -3.90 -2.62 -15.48
N LEU A 16 -4.75 -3.54 -14.99
CA LEU A 16 -5.08 -4.77 -15.69
C LEU A 16 -5.79 -4.50 -17.04
N GLU A 17 -6.61 -3.45 -17.10
CA GLU A 17 -7.29 -2.99 -18.34
C GLU A 17 -6.41 -2.12 -19.25
N ASN A 18 -5.13 -1.90 -18.92
CA ASN A 18 -4.21 -0.99 -19.62
C ASN A 18 -4.72 0.46 -19.72
N ARG A 19 -5.40 0.96 -18.69
CA ARG A 19 -5.93 2.32 -18.62
C ARG A 19 -5.10 3.20 -17.68
N PHE A 20 -4.87 4.46 -18.08
CA PHE A 20 -4.32 5.46 -17.18
C PHE A 20 -5.28 5.67 -16.00
N THR A 21 -4.78 5.44 -14.79
CA THR A 21 -5.60 5.51 -13.57
C THR A 21 -5.58 6.91 -12.95
N GLY A 22 -4.39 7.51 -12.81
CA GLY A 22 -4.23 8.83 -12.20
C GLY A 22 -4.95 8.96 -10.87
N TRP A 23 -5.76 10.01 -10.74
CA TRP A 23 -6.55 10.27 -9.53
C TRP A 23 -7.86 9.50 -9.45
N VAL A 24 -8.21 8.72 -10.48
CA VAL A 24 -9.39 7.87 -10.41
C VAL A 24 -9.21 6.84 -9.32
N ASP A 25 -10.22 6.75 -8.45
CA ASP A 25 -10.17 5.86 -7.30
C ASP A 25 -10.64 4.46 -7.68
N VAL A 26 -9.68 3.55 -7.76
CA VAL A 26 -9.87 2.14 -8.08
C VAL A 26 -9.04 1.31 -7.12
N GLY A 27 -9.58 0.15 -6.74
CA GLY A 27 -8.91 -0.80 -5.86
C GLY A 27 -7.88 -1.68 -6.56
N LEU A 28 -7.29 -2.58 -5.77
CA LEU A 28 -6.38 -3.62 -6.24
C LEU A 28 -7.13 -4.73 -6.98
N ALA A 29 -6.51 -5.22 -8.06
CA ALA A 29 -6.88 -6.50 -8.65
C ALA A 29 -6.45 -7.67 -7.73
N ALA A 30 -6.96 -8.87 -7.98
CA ALA A 30 -6.63 -10.06 -7.18
C ALA A 30 -5.11 -10.29 -7.05
N LYS A 31 -4.37 -10.11 -8.15
CA LYS A 31 -2.90 -10.19 -8.14
C LYS A 31 -2.26 -9.11 -7.25
N GLY A 32 -2.75 -7.87 -7.32
CA GLY A 32 -2.25 -6.76 -6.49
C GLY A 32 -2.44 -7.01 -4.99
N LYS A 33 -3.53 -7.68 -4.60
CA LYS A 33 -3.75 -8.08 -3.20
C LYS A 33 -2.73 -9.11 -2.74
N LEU A 34 -2.41 -10.10 -3.58
CA LEU A 34 -1.37 -11.10 -3.28
C LEU A 34 0.02 -10.46 -3.18
N GLU A 35 0.33 -9.50 -4.06
CA GLU A 35 1.58 -8.72 -4.02
C GLU A 35 1.71 -7.95 -2.69
N ALA A 36 0.64 -7.32 -2.22
CA ALA A 36 0.63 -6.62 -0.94
C ALA A 36 0.84 -7.57 0.25
N CYS A 37 0.17 -8.74 0.26
CA CYS A 37 0.40 -9.75 1.30
C CYS A 37 1.86 -10.24 1.31
N LYS A 38 2.44 -10.50 0.14
CA LYS A 38 3.83 -10.92 0.00
C LYS A 38 4.80 -9.84 0.51
N ALA A 39 4.54 -8.57 0.20
CA ALA A 39 5.31 -7.46 0.76
C ALA A 39 5.26 -7.46 2.30
N GLY A 40 4.09 -7.70 2.89
CA GLY A 40 3.94 -7.84 4.34
C GLY A 40 4.78 -8.96 4.94
N GLU A 41 4.86 -10.13 4.29
CA GLU A 41 5.71 -11.23 4.77
C GLU A 41 7.20 -10.89 4.69
N LEU A 42 7.63 -10.25 3.60
CA LEU A 42 9.02 -9.81 3.44
C LEU A 42 9.41 -8.79 4.50
N ILE A 43 8.55 -7.79 4.75
CA ILE A 43 8.80 -6.76 5.77
C ILE A 43 8.83 -7.39 7.17
N LYS A 44 7.93 -8.32 7.47
CA LYS A 44 7.92 -9.06 8.74
C LYS A 44 9.24 -9.80 8.97
N GLY A 45 9.81 -10.40 7.93
CA GLY A 45 11.10 -11.09 7.98
C GLY A 45 12.31 -10.20 8.30
N LEU A 46 12.18 -8.87 8.17
CA LEU A 46 13.24 -7.93 8.54
C LEU A 46 13.38 -7.73 10.06
N ASN A 47 12.42 -8.21 10.86
CA ASN A 47 12.40 -8.05 12.32
C ASN A 47 12.60 -6.59 12.78
N LEU A 48 11.93 -5.66 12.10
CA LEU A 48 11.95 -4.23 12.42
C LEU A 48 10.68 -3.83 13.18
N GLU A 49 10.84 -2.97 14.18
CA GLU A 49 9.71 -2.27 14.81
C GLU A 49 9.33 -1.05 13.97
N LEU A 50 8.09 -1.02 13.46
CA LEU A 50 7.53 0.08 12.69
C LEU A 50 6.44 0.76 13.51
N SER A 51 6.53 2.09 13.67
CA SER A 51 5.59 2.86 14.51
C SER A 51 4.78 3.90 13.74
N TYR A 52 5.19 4.25 12.52
CA TYR A 52 4.55 5.29 11.72
C TYR A 52 4.20 4.76 10.33
N PHE A 53 2.97 5.03 9.90
CA PHE A 53 2.44 4.53 8.64
C PHE A 53 1.77 5.67 7.87
N TYR A 54 2.07 5.75 6.59
CA TYR A 54 1.58 6.79 5.69
C TYR A 54 1.04 6.15 4.42
N THR A 55 -0.01 6.73 3.86
CA THR A 55 -0.54 6.34 2.54
C THR A 55 -1.16 7.54 1.84
N SER A 56 -1.41 7.39 0.55
CA SER A 56 -2.21 8.34 -0.23
C SER A 56 -3.69 8.24 0.11
N LEU A 57 -4.52 9.11 -0.49
CA LEU A 57 -5.98 9.03 -0.37
C LEU A 57 -6.61 7.97 -1.29
N GLN A 58 -5.80 7.23 -2.06
CA GLN A 58 -6.30 6.33 -3.09
C GLN A 58 -6.51 4.92 -2.55
N THR A 59 -7.67 4.32 -2.83
CA THR A 59 -8.10 3.01 -2.32
C THR A 59 -7.05 1.93 -2.55
N ARG A 60 -6.44 1.86 -3.74
CA ARG A 60 -5.36 0.88 -4.02
C ARG A 60 -4.15 0.98 -3.08
N SER A 61 -3.75 2.20 -2.68
CA SER A 61 -2.63 2.40 -1.75
C SER A 61 -3.04 2.06 -0.32
N ILE A 62 -4.24 2.48 0.08
CA ILE A 62 -4.83 2.18 1.39
C ILE A 62 -5.00 0.66 1.56
N GLU A 63 -5.57 -0.04 0.57
CA GLU A 63 -5.71 -1.50 0.55
C GLU A 63 -4.35 -2.20 0.64
N THR A 64 -3.34 -1.71 -0.08
CA THR A 64 -1.98 -2.27 -0.03
C THR A 64 -1.42 -2.19 1.40
N LEU A 65 -1.47 -1.01 2.02
CA LEU A 65 -0.99 -0.83 3.39
C LEU A 65 -1.76 -1.70 4.38
N ASN A 66 -3.09 -1.74 4.28
CA ASN A 66 -3.92 -2.56 5.17
C ASN A 66 -3.58 -4.05 5.07
N LEU A 67 -3.36 -4.57 3.87
CA LEU A 67 -2.95 -5.96 3.68
C LEU A 67 -1.57 -6.25 4.26
N ILE A 68 -0.61 -5.33 4.09
CA ILE A 68 0.73 -5.44 4.69
C ILE A 68 0.63 -5.51 6.23
N LEU A 69 -0.10 -4.58 6.84
CA LEU A 69 -0.24 -4.51 8.30
C LEU A 69 -0.96 -5.73 8.87
N ASN A 70 -1.99 -6.22 8.17
CA ASN A 70 -2.68 -7.46 8.53
C ASN A 70 -1.74 -8.67 8.49
N THR A 71 -0.91 -8.81 7.46
CA THR A 71 0.10 -9.88 7.36
C THR A 71 1.14 -9.79 8.48
N MET A 72 1.56 -8.57 8.81
CA MET A 72 2.48 -8.30 9.92
C MET A 72 1.83 -8.49 11.30
N ARG A 73 0.48 -8.60 11.37
CA ARG A 73 -0.32 -8.64 12.59
C ARG A 73 -0.21 -7.38 13.45
N ILE A 74 0.00 -6.23 12.81
CA ILE A 74 -0.03 -4.92 13.46
C ILE A 74 -1.49 -4.48 13.58
N LYS A 75 -1.91 -4.10 14.79
CA LYS A 75 -3.27 -3.62 15.12
C LYS A 75 -3.18 -2.23 15.73
N ASP A 76 -4.30 -1.50 15.72
CA ASP A 76 -4.48 -0.21 16.39
C ASP A 76 -3.42 0.84 16.03
N GLN A 77 -3.10 0.91 14.74
CA GLN A 77 -2.14 1.87 14.21
C GLN A 77 -2.79 3.19 13.81
N ASN A 78 -2.05 4.28 14.04
CA ASN A 78 -2.42 5.59 13.50
C ASN A 78 -1.83 5.71 12.09
N VAL A 79 -2.70 5.65 11.08
CA VAL A 79 -2.31 5.81 9.67
C VAL A 79 -2.57 7.26 9.26
N ILE A 80 -1.55 7.93 8.76
CA ILE A 80 -1.67 9.30 8.23
C ILE A 80 -1.90 9.21 6.72
N ASN A 81 -3.05 9.71 6.28
CA ASN A 81 -3.38 9.81 4.86
C ASN A 81 -3.06 11.23 4.35
N ALA A 82 -2.39 11.33 3.20
CA ALA A 82 -1.94 12.59 2.62
C ALA A 82 -2.19 12.62 1.11
N TRP A 83 -2.83 13.67 0.59
CA TRP A 83 -3.10 13.81 -0.85
C TRP A 83 -1.82 14.05 -1.66
N GLU A 84 -0.78 14.57 -1.00
CA GLU A 84 0.56 14.79 -1.51
C GLU A 84 1.24 13.48 -1.94
N LEU A 85 0.75 12.34 -1.44
CA LEU A 85 1.21 11.00 -1.81
C LEU A 85 0.37 10.38 -2.95
N ASN A 86 -0.64 11.08 -3.48
CA ASN A 86 -1.44 10.58 -4.60
C ASN A 86 -0.57 10.35 -5.84
N GLU A 87 -0.99 9.40 -6.67
CA GLU A 87 -0.45 9.22 -8.02
C GLU A 87 -0.50 10.53 -8.82
N ARG A 88 0.30 10.66 -9.88
CA ARG A 88 0.19 11.78 -10.81
C ARG A 88 -1.25 11.91 -11.33
N HIS A 89 -1.77 13.13 -11.36
CA HIS A 89 -3.00 13.41 -12.10
C HIS A 89 -2.67 13.41 -13.60
N TYR A 90 -3.10 12.36 -14.30
CA TYR A 90 -3.01 12.26 -15.77
C TYR A 90 -4.16 13.01 -16.44
#